data_AF-H8YVM3-F1
#
_entry.id   AF-H8YVM3-F1
#
_cell.length_a   1.000
_cell.length_b   1.000
_cell.length_c   1.000
_cell.angle_alpha   90.00
_cell.angle_beta   90.00
_cell.angle_gamma   90.00
#
_symmetry.space_group_name_H-M   'P 1'
#
loop_
_entity.id
_entity.type
_entity.pdbx_description
1 polymer ?
#
loop_
_entity_poly.entity_id
_entity_poly.type
_entity_poly.pdbx_seq_one_letter_code
_entity_poly.pdbx_strand_id
1 'polypeptide(L)'
;MNRFSRFPHLVVAAAAALTLASGVALAADPEDFGFDTTEDLYMVCSTPANVPEHVPAALACRAFIEATVQYHDEIVGREGVKRLVCYDETTTIEEARQVFVDWGKKNLRKKKLKGEQPVVGLMRSLSEAYPCR
;
A
#
# COMPACT_ATOMS: atom_id res chain seq x y z
N MET A 1 57.39 -43.53 -7.48
CA MET A 1 56.55 -42.95 -8.55
C MET A 1 55.60 -41.96 -7.91
N ASN A 2 55.95 -40.67 -7.90
CA ASN A 2 55.10 -39.59 -7.39
C ASN A 2 54.55 -38.79 -8.57
N ARG A 3 53.22 -38.72 -8.71
CA ARG A 3 52.53 -37.69 -9.49
C ARG A 3 51.29 -37.21 -8.73
N PHE A 4 51.52 -36.31 -7.78
CA PHE A 4 50.55 -35.29 -7.41
C PHE A 4 50.66 -34.16 -8.43
N SER A 5 49.60 -33.86 -9.19
CA SER A 5 49.36 -32.50 -9.69
C SER A 5 48.08 -32.35 -10.50
N ARG A 6 47.38 -31.25 -10.17
CA ARG A 6 46.44 -30.44 -10.98
C ARG A 6 45.08 -31.13 -11.13
N PHE A 7 43.96 -30.60 -10.64
CA PHE A 7 43.39 -29.28 -10.95
C PHE A 7 42.37 -28.85 -9.87
N PRO A 8 42.66 -27.86 -8.99
CA PRO A 8 41.66 -27.27 -8.10
C PRO A 8 41.03 -25.98 -8.65
N HIS A 9 41.60 -25.38 -9.70
CA HIS A 9 41.24 -24.02 -10.12
C HIS A 9 40.06 -23.91 -11.11
N LEU A 10 39.63 -25.02 -11.73
CA LEU A 10 38.55 -25.01 -12.71
C LEU A 10 37.15 -24.99 -12.09
N VAL A 11 37.01 -25.39 -10.82
CA VAL A 11 35.71 -25.43 -10.13
C VAL A 11 35.33 -24.06 -9.56
N VAL A 12 36.31 -23.20 -9.24
CA VAL A 12 36.07 -21.90 -8.61
C VAL A 12 35.49 -20.87 -9.60
N ALA A 13 35.82 -20.97 -10.89
CA ALA A 13 35.37 -20.01 -11.90
C ALA A 13 33.86 -20.11 -12.24
N ALA A 14 33.25 -21.29 -12.05
CA ALA A 14 31.83 -21.51 -12.36
C ALA A 14 30.89 -20.93 -11.28
N ALA A 15 31.35 -20.80 -10.04
CA ALA A 15 30.52 -20.30 -8.93
C ALA A 15 30.33 -18.77 -8.95
N ALA A 16 31.25 -18.02 -9.59
CA ALA A 16 31.20 -16.56 -9.63
C ALA A 16 30.22 -15.99 -10.68
N ALA A 17 29.80 -16.79 -11.66
CA ALA A 17 28.88 -16.33 -12.72
C ALA A 17 27.40 -16.41 -12.32
N LEU A 18 27.05 -17.19 -11.29
CA LEU A 18 25.66 -17.40 -10.86
C LEU A 18 25.16 -16.36 -9.84
N THR A 19 26.05 -15.53 -9.26
CA THR A 19 25.65 -14.52 -8.26
C THR A 19 25.22 -13.19 -8.87
N LEU A 20 25.39 -12.97 -10.18
CA LEU A 20 25.00 -11.71 -10.86
C LEU A 20 23.55 -11.72 -11.38
N ALA A 21 22.81 -12.81 -11.18
CA ALA A 21 21.38 -12.87 -11.46
C ALA A 21 20.52 -12.41 -10.26
N SER A 22 21.08 -11.61 -9.34
CA SER A 22 20.27 -10.80 -8.43
C SER A 22 19.47 -9.83 -9.29
N GLY A 23 18.20 -10.17 -9.53
CA GLY A 23 17.31 -9.43 -10.41
C GLY A 23 17.42 -7.94 -10.15
N VAL A 24 17.58 -7.18 -11.23
CA VAL A 24 17.19 -5.78 -11.25
C VAL A 24 15.72 -5.75 -10.88
N ALA A 25 15.43 -5.59 -9.58
CA ALA A 25 14.15 -5.10 -9.14
C ALA A 25 14.02 -3.74 -9.81
N LEU A 26 13.18 -3.65 -10.84
CA LEU A 26 12.68 -2.37 -11.31
C LEU A 26 12.05 -1.75 -10.08
N ALA A 27 12.76 -0.80 -9.46
CA ALA A 27 12.22 -0.05 -8.36
C ALA A 27 10.95 0.62 -8.88
N ALA A 28 9.80 0.34 -8.27
CA ALA A 28 8.59 1.12 -8.54
C ALA A 28 8.96 2.59 -8.33
N ASP A 29 8.72 3.43 -9.32
CA ASP A 29 9.02 4.84 -9.19
C ASP A 29 8.00 5.42 -8.21
N PRO A 30 8.40 6.19 -7.18
CA PRO A 30 7.44 6.92 -6.35
C PRO A 30 6.46 7.77 -7.16
N GLU A 31 6.84 8.22 -8.36
CA GLU A 31 5.95 8.92 -9.31
C GLU A 31 4.82 8.04 -9.87
N ASP A 32 4.93 6.70 -9.78
CA ASP A 32 3.89 5.76 -10.22
C ASP A 32 2.68 5.71 -9.26
N PHE A 33 2.81 6.26 -8.05
CA PHE A 33 1.72 6.29 -7.06
C PHE A 33 1.05 7.67 -7.00
N GLY A 34 -0.01 7.84 -7.80
CA GLY A 34 -0.88 9.01 -7.72
C GLY A 34 -1.71 9.04 -6.44
N PHE A 35 -1.86 10.23 -5.84
CA PHE A 35 -2.76 10.50 -4.71
C PHE A 35 -3.57 11.79 -4.93
N ASP A 36 -3.92 12.10 -6.19
CA ASP A 36 -4.67 13.30 -6.53
C ASP A 36 -6.19 13.11 -6.35
N THR A 37 -6.65 11.88 -6.54
CA THR A 37 -8.06 11.52 -6.51
C THR A 37 -8.33 10.27 -5.69
N THR A 38 -9.61 10.07 -5.35
CA THR A 38 -10.09 8.84 -4.69
C THR A 38 -9.88 7.61 -5.57
N GLU A 39 -9.97 7.76 -6.89
CA GLU A 39 -9.65 6.69 -7.84
C GLU A 39 -8.18 6.27 -7.73
N ASP A 40 -7.26 7.22 -7.61
CA ASP A 40 -5.83 6.92 -7.50
C ASP A 40 -5.53 6.16 -6.21
N LEU A 41 -6.04 6.64 -5.06
CA LEU A 41 -5.90 5.91 -3.79
C LEU A 41 -6.51 4.51 -3.87
N TYR A 42 -7.64 4.34 -4.55
CA TYR A 42 -8.23 3.03 -4.77
C TYR A 42 -7.32 2.11 -5.58
N MET A 43 -6.70 2.62 -6.66
CA MET A 43 -5.76 1.85 -7.46
C MET A 43 -4.56 1.40 -6.63
N VAL A 44 -3.96 2.30 -5.84
CA VAL A 44 -2.85 1.96 -4.93
C VAL A 44 -3.28 0.88 -3.92
N CYS A 45 -4.40 1.09 -3.24
CA CYS A 45 -4.91 0.19 -2.19
C CYS A 45 -5.44 -1.15 -2.70
N SER A 46 -5.66 -1.30 -4.02
CA SER A 46 -6.15 -2.54 -4.64
C SER A 46 -5.08 -3.26 -5.47
N THR A 47 -3.82 -2.83 -5.39
CA THR A 47 -2.69 -3.42 -6.14
C THR A 47 -2.55 -4.93 -5.88
N PRO A 48 -2.64 -5.78 -6.91
CA PRO A 48 -2.55 -7.24 -6.76
C PRO A 48 -1.24 -7.72 -6.15
N ALA A 49 -1.26 -8.83 -5.40
CA ALA A 49 -0.07 -9.39 -4.75
C ALA A 49 0.99 -9.97 -5.70
N ASN A 50 0.65 -10.15 -6.97
CA ASN A 50 1.48 -10.81 -7.97
C ASN A 50 2.22 -9.85 -8.92
N VAL A 51 2.22 -8.54 -8.62
CA VAL A 51 2.97 -7.54 -9.41
C VAL A 51 4.13 -6.95 -8.59
N PRO A 52 5.24 -6.53 -9.23
CA PRO A 52 6.41 -5.97 -8.54
C PRO A 52 6.09 -4.79 -7.61
N GLU A 53 5.08 -4.00 -7.96
CA GLU A 53 4.66 -2.78 -7.27
C GLU A 53 3.85 -3.07 -6.00
N HIS A 54 3.49 -4.34 -5.72
CA HIS A 54 2.60 -4.68 -4.62
C HIS A 54 3.10 -4.19 -3.26
N VAL A 55 4.35 -4.48 -2.92
CA VAL A 55 4.94 -4.10 -1.63
C VAL A 55 4.95 -2.59 -1.43
N PRO A 56 5.50 -1.78 -2.36
CA PRO A 56 5.47 -0.33 -2.19
C PRO A 56 4.03 0.23 -2.18
N ALA A 57 3.12 -0.27 -3.02
CA ALA A 57 1.72 0.16 -3.02
C ALA A 57 1.01 -0.15 -1.69
N ALA A 58 1.24 -1.34 -1.12
CA ALA A 58 0.65 -1.76 0.14
C ALA A 58 1.13 -0.87 1.31
N LEU A 59 2.43 -0.53 1.33
CA LEU A 59 2.98 0.38 2.34
C LEU A 59 2.44 1.80 2.17
N ALA A 60 2.36 2.31 0.94
CA ALA A 60 1.84 3.64 0.66
C ALA A 60 0.35 3.76 1.04
N CYS A 61 -0.48 2.78 0.66
CA CYS A 61 -1.87 2.72 1.06
C CYS A 61 -2.03 2.67 2.59
N ARG A 62 -1.28 1.79 3.26
CA ARG A 62 -1.31 1.68 4.72
C ARG A 62 -0.98 3.02 5.38
N ALA A 63 0.12 3.65 4.97
CA ALA A 63 0.56 4.93 5.52
C ALA A 63 -0.48 6.05 5.30
N PHE A 64 -1.10 6.11 4.12
CA PHE A 64 -2.13 7.10 3.82
C PHE A 64 -3.35 6.94 4.75
N ILE A 65 -3.82 5.71 4.94
CA ILE A 65 -4.97 5.42 5.82
C ILE A 65 -4.63 5.76 7.27
N GLU A 66 -3.47 5.30 7.75
CA GLU A 66 -3.02 5.53 9.12
C GLU A 66 -2.85 7.02 9.41
N ALA A 67 -2.19 7.78 8.53
CA ALA A 67 -2.03 9.22 8.68
C ALA A 67 -3.36 9.98 8.65
N THR A 68 -4.27 9.60 7.75
CA THR A 68 -5.60 10.22 7.65
C THR A 68 -6.40 10.04 8.95
N VAL A 69 -6.42 8.81 9.47
CA VAL A 69 -7.15 8.48 10.69
C VAL A 69 -6.52 9.15 11.91
N GLN A 70 -5.19 9.11 12.05
CA GLN A 70 -4.50 9.80 13.15
C GLN A 70 -4.75 11.31 13.14
N TYR A 71 -4.68 11.95 11.96
CA TYR A 71 -4.96 13.37 11.84
C TYR A 71 -6.42 13.70 12.21
N HIS A 72 -7.37 12.88 11.74
CA HIS A 72 -8.78 13.03 12.11
C HIS A 72 -9.01 12.91 13.62
N ASP A 73 -8.39 11.92 14.26
CA ASP A 73 -8.49 11.70 15.70
C ASP A 73 -7.94 12.87 16.52
N GLU A 74 -6.78 13.38 16.13
CA GLU A 74 -6.13 14.51 16.80
C GLU A 74 -6.97 15.78 16.71
N ILE A 75 -7.51 16.08 15.51
CA ILE A 75 -8.34 17.27 15.28
C ILE A 75 -9.67 17.17 16.03
N VAL A 76 -10.33 16.00 16.00
CA VAL A 76 -11.57 15.78 16.77
C VAL A 76 -11.32 15.92 18.28
N GLY A 77 -10.22 15.35 18.78
CA GLY A 77 -9.90 15.38 20.20
C GLY A 77 -9.56 16.78 20.74
N ARG A 78 -8.91 17.61 19.93
CA ARG A 78 -8.41 18.93 20.38
C ARG A 78 -9.30 20.10 20.02
N GLU A 79 -9.95 20.06 18.86
CA GLU A 79 -10.72 21.20 18.35
C GLU A 79 -12.22 21.03 18.56
N GLY A 80 -12.66 19.91 19.12
CA GLY A 80 -14.09 19.65 19.39
C GLY A 80 -14.94 19.57 18.12
N VAL A 81 -14.32 19.32 16.97
CA VAL A 81 -15.05 19.11 15.72
C VAL A 81 -15.80 17.78 15.75
N LYS A 82 -16.89 17.69 14.98
CA LYS A 82 -17.70 16.47 14.93
C LYS A 82 -16.88 15.28 14.43
N ARG A 83 -16.90 14.20 15.20
CA ARG A 83 -16.33 12.91 14.79
C ARG A 83 -17.07 12.35 13.57
N LEU A 84 -16.31 11.96 12.55
CA LEU A 84 -16.85 11.41 11.29
C LEU A 84 -16.86 9.88 11.28
N VAL A 85 -15.92 9.25 11.97
CA VAL A 85 -15.70 7.80 11.98
C VAL A 85 -15.59 7.33 13.43
N CYS A 86 -16.34 6.28 13.78
CA CYS A 86 -16.36 5.68 15.11
C CYS A 86 -16.13 4.17 15.00
N TYR A 87 -14.86 3.76 15.05
CA TYR A 87 -14.43 2.38 15.03
C TYR A 87 -14.13 1.85 16.45
N ASP A 88 -14.13 0.53 16.62
CA ASP A 88 -13.74 -0.14 17.86
C ASP A 88 -12.21 -0.10 18.03
N GLU A 89 -11.71 -0.15 19.26
CA GLU A 89 -10.26 -0.13 19.58
C GLU A 89 -9.47 -1.26 18.91
N THR A 90 -10.14 -2.37 18.58
CA THR A 90 -9.53 -3.52 17.90
C THR A 90 -9.50 -3.39 16.38
N THR A 91 -10.10 -2.34 15.82
CA THR A 91 -10.16 -2.11 14.37
C THR A 91 -8.77 -1.82 13.83
N THR A 92 -8.38 -2.56 12.80
CA THR A 92 -7.06 -2.49 12.20
C THR A 92 -7.06 -1.61 10.94
N ILE A 93 -5.89 -1.08 10.59
CA ILE A 93 -5.69 -0.38 9.30
C ILE A 93 -5.96 -1.31 8.10
N GLU A 94 -5.75 -2.62 8.28
CA GLU A 94 -6.07 -3.63 7.28
C GLU A 94 -7.58 -3.72 6.99
N GLU A 95 -8.40 -3.72 8.05
CA GLU A 95 -9.85 -3.69 7.92
C GLU A 95 -10.32 -2.37 7.29
N ALA A 96 -9.73 -1.25 7.69
CA ALA A 96 -10.00 0.05 7.06
C ALA A 96 -9.66 0.06 5.56
N ARG A 97 -8.55 -0.57 5.15
CA ARG A 97 -8.22 -0.76 3.73
C ARG A 97 -9.29 -1.58 3.02
N GLN A 98 -9.70 -2.70 3.61
CA GLN A 98 -10.70 -3.59 3.01
C GLN A 98 -12.04 -2.86 2.82
N VAL A 99 -12.47 -2.10 3.83
CA VAL A 99 -13.65 -1.22 3.75
C VAL A 99 -13.55 -0.26 2.59
N PHE A 100 -12.43 0.47 2.47
CA PHE A 100 -12.24 1.44 1.40
C PHE A 100 -12.24 0.79 0.01
N VAL A 101 -11.54 -0.34 -0.17
CA VAL A 101 -11.49 -1.07 -1.44
C VAL A 101 -12.88 -1.59 -1.83
N ASP A 102 -13.64 -2.15 -0.89
CA ASP A 102 -14.98 -2.67 -1.17
C ASP A 102 -16.00 -1.56 -1.40
N TRP A 103 -15.85 -0.43 -0.73
CA TRP A 103 -16.60 0.80 -1.04
C TRP A 103 -16.26 1.30 -2.45
N GLY A 104 -14.98 1.31 -2.81
CA GLY A 104 -14.49 1.78 -4.11
C GLY A 104 -15.09 1.00 -5.27
N LYS A 105 -15.09 -0.35 -5.19
CA LYS A 105 -15.72 -1.25 -6.18
C LYS A 105 -17.17 -0.89 -6.49
N LYS A 106 -17.92 -0.44 -5.48
CA LYS A 106 -19.35 -0.11 -5.56
C LYS A 106 -19.60 1.33 -6.02
N ASN A 107 -18.69 2.25 -5.71
CA ASN A 107 -18.97 3.69 -5.77
C ASN A 107 -18.19 4.45 -6.85
N LEU A 108 -16.99 4.00 -7.24
CA LEU A 108 -16.11 4.78 -8.13
C LEU A 108 -16.52 4.79 -9.60
N ARG A 109 -17.58 4.07 -9.97
CA ARG A 109 -18.27 4.28 -11.26
C ARG A 109 -18.91 5.68 -11.36
N LYS A 110 -19.16 6.34 -10.23
CA LYS A 110 -19.75 7.68 -10.16
C LYS A 110 -18.64 8.73 -10.36
N LYS A 111 -18.66 9.47 -11.49
CA LYS A 111 -17.66 10.50 -11.83
C LYS A 111 -17.37 11.48 -10.68
N LYS A 112 -18.41 11.86 -9.94
CA LYS A 112 -18.28 12.76 -8.79
C LYS A 112 -17.34 12.17 -7.72
N LEU A 113 -17.57 10.92 -7.30
CA LEU A 113 -16.85 10.31 -6.19
C LEU A 113 -15.41 9.95 -6.57
N LYS A 114 -15.20 9.45 -7.79
CA LYS A 114 -13.86 9.05 -8.23
C LYS A 114 -12.88 10.21 -8.34
N GLY A 115 -13.37 11.41 -8.67
CA GLY A 115 -12.57 12.65 -8.72
C GLY A 115 -12.53 13.45 -7.42
N GLU A 116 -13.09 12.96 -6.31
CA GLU A 116 -12.91 13.61 -5.00
C GLU A 116 -11.45 13.48 -4.54
N GLN A 117 -10.98 14.42 -3.72
CA GLN A 117 -9.71 14.28 -3.01
C GLN A 117 -9.65 12.94 -2.25
N PRO A 118 -8.51 12.23 -2.22
CA PRO A 118 -8.48 10.87 -1.72
C PRO A 118 -8.85 10.76 -0.24
N VAL A 119 -8.48 11.76 0.57
CA VAL A 119 -8.89 11.84 1.98
C VAL A 119 -10.42 11.90 2.15
N VAL A 120 -11.13 12.57 1.23
CA VAL A 120 -12.58 12.68 1.27
C VAL A 120 -13.23 11.34 0.97
N GLY A 121 -12.77 10.66 -0.08
CA GLY A 121 -13.27 9.33 -0.43
C GLY A 121 -12.99 8.30 0.66
N LEU A 122 -11.79 8.31 1.25
CA LEU A 122 -11.43 7.45 2.37
C LEU A 122 -12.34 7.71 3.59
N MET A 123 -12.40 8.96 4.08
CA MET A 123 -13.20 9.28 5.26
C MET A 123 -14.69 9.02 5.06
N ARG A 124 -15.20 9.25 3.85
CA ARG A 124 -16.58 8.88 3.47
C ARG A 124 -16.79 7.38 3.59
N SER A 125 -15.91 6.56 2.98
CA SER A 125 -16.02 5.10 3.05
C SER A 125 -16.00 4.57 4.49
N LEU A 126 -15.12 5.12 5.32
CA LEU A 126 -15.00 4.74 6.73
C LEU A 126 -16.21 5.22 7.54
N SER A 127 -16.73 6.41 7.29
CA SER A 127 -17.93 6.92 7.99
C SER A 127 -19.20 6.11 7.66
N GLU A 128 -19.29 5.57 6.44
CA GLU A 128 -20.39 4.68 6.03
C GLU A 128 -20.29 3.32 6.73
N ALA A 129 -19.09 2.78 6.91
CA ALA A 129 -18.86 1.49 7.56
C ALA A 129 -18.91 1.58 9.10
N TYR A 130 -18.44 2.69 9.66
CA TYR A 130 -18.27 2.92 11.09
C TYR A 130 -18.97 4.21 11.53
N PRO A 131 -20.33 4.27 11.44
CA PRO A 131 -21.07 5.48 11.76
C PRO A 131 -21.03 5.78 13.27
N CYS A 132 -20.80 7.05 13.61
CA CYS A 132 -20.98 7.54 14.97
C CYS A 132 -22.47 7.63 15.33
N ARG A 133 -22.85 7.09 16.49
CA ARG A 133 -24.23 7.12 17.02
C ARG A 133 -24.40 8.22 18.06
#